data_AF-A0AAW6BYF8-F1
#
_entry.id   AF-A0AAW6BYF8-F1
#
_cell.length_a   1.000
_cell.length_b   1.000
_cell.length_c   1.000
_cell.angle_alpha   90.00
_cell.angle_beta   90.00
_cell.angle_gamma   90.00
#
_symmetry.space_group_name_H-M   'P 1'
#
loop_
_entity.id
_entity.type
_entity.pdbx_description
1 polymer ?
#
loop_
_entity_poly.entity_id
_entity_poly.type
_entity_poly.pdbx_seq_one_letter_code
_entity_poly.pdbx_strand_id
1 'polypeptide(L)'
;MQFWIKAVHQNEKAIAARLLKPSNSGQEAKHRRAAAEKKRAEKRLAELDSLIARIYEDRTAEVMTARNFSMLSQKYQQEQKALETKILALNTQLEAAREQTETLKNGLFW
;
A
#
# COMPACT_ATOMS: atom_id res chain seq x y z
N MET A 1 -39.36 34.02 7.88
CA MET A 1 -37.88 34.05 8.05
C MET A 1 -37.23 32.66 8.16
N GLN A 2 -37.89 31.63 8.73
CA GLN A 2 -37.31 30.28 8.89
C GLN A 2 -36.96 29.54 7.57
N PHE A 3 -37.63 29.87 6.46
CA PHE A 3 -37.47 29.18 5.18
C PHE A 3 -36.10 29.44 4.52
N TRP A 4 -35.61 30.68 4.60
CA TRP A 4 -34.33 31.09 4.00
C TRP A 4 -33.14 30.52 4.77
N ILE A 5 -33.23 30.46 6.09
CA ILE A 5 -32.19 29.85 6.95
C ILE A 5 -32.04 28.36 6.62
N LYS A 6 -33.18 27.64 6.48
CA LYS A 6 -33.17 26.22 6.11
C LYS A 6 -32.57 25.99 4.71
N ALA A 7 -32.89 26.86 3.75
CA ALA A 7 -32.35 26.77 2.39
C ALA A 7 -30.84 27.04 2.35
N VAL A 8 -30.35 28.03 3.09
CA VAL A 8 -28.91 28.33 3.22
C VAL A 8 -28.17 27.15 3.85
N HIS A 9 -28.67 26.59 4.95
CA HIS A 9 -28.05 25.45 5.63
C HIS A 9 -28.02 24.18 4.76
N GLN A 10 -29.08 23.94 3.97
CA GLN A 10 -29.12 22.83 3.02
C GLN A 10 -28.13 23.02 1.88
N ASN A 11 -27.97 24.25 1.40
CA ASN A 11 -27.03 24.56 0.34
C ASN A 11 -25.57 24.45 0.83
N GLU A 12 -25.26 24.90 2.03
CA GLU A 12 -23.95 24.72 2.68
C GLU A 12 -23.59 23.23 2.83
N LYS A 13 -24.52 22.40 3.31
CA LYS A 13 -24.32 20.95 3.40
C LYS A 13 -24.12 20.31 2.02
N ALA A 14 -24.85 20.76 1.00
CA ALA A 14 -24.71 20.26 -0.36
C ALA A 14 -23.35 20.64 -0.97
N ILE A 15 -22.87 21.87 -0.72
CA ILE A 15 -21.55 22.34 -1.15
C ILE A 15 -20.45 21.56 -0.42
N ALA A 16 -20.55 21.39 0.90
CA ALA A 16 -19.61 20.59 1.68
C ALA A 16 -19.53 19.14 1.19
N ALA A 17 -20.68 18.49 0.95
CA ALA A 17 -20.72 17.13 0.42
C ALA A 17 -20.13 17.01 -0.99
N ARG A 18 -20.31 18.04 -1.83
CA ARG A 18 -19.79 18.07 -3.21
C ARG A 18 -18.30 18.36 -3.27
N LEU A 19 -17.74 19.09 -2.30
CA LEU A 19 -16.30 19.29 -2.14
C LEU A 19 -15.60 18.06 -1.53
N LEU A 20 -16.30 17.31 -0.65
CA LEU A 20 -15.76 16.12 0.00
C LEU A 20 -15.72 14.88 -0.92
N LYS A 21 -16.74 14.70 -1.77
CA LYS A 21 -16.86 13.54 -2.69
C LYS A 21 -15.63 13.31 -3.61
N PRO A 22 -15.09 14.33 -4.30
CA PRO A 22 -13.92 14.18 -5.17
C PRO A 22 -12.64 13.85 -4.39
N SER A 23 -12.50 14.40 -3.18
CA SER A 23 -11.37 14.13 -2.30
C SER A 23 -11.37 12.67 -1.83
N ASN A 24 -12.54 12.16 -1.40
CA ASN A 24 -12.68 10.80 -0.91
C ASN A 24 -12.49 9.74 -2.01
N SER A 25 -13.03 9.97 -3.21
CA SER A 25 -12.88 9.02 -4.33
C SER A 25 -11.44 8.91 -4.83
N GLY A 26 -10.70 10.03 -4.83
CA GLY A 26 -9.27 10.06 -5.11
C GLY A 26 -8.44 9.33 -4.05
N GLN A 27 -8.77 9.51 -2.76
CA GLN A 27 -8.11 8.81 -1.67
C GLN A 27 -8.38 7.29 -1.71
N GLU A 28 -9.61 6.87 -1.94
CA GLU A 28 -9.96 5.45 -2.09
C GLU A 28 -9.22 4.80 -3.26
N ALA A 29 -9.10 5.49 -4.41
CA ALA A 29 -8.37 4.99 -5.55
C ALA A 29 -6.87 4.83 -5.25
N LYS A 30 -6.26 5.79 -4.54
CA LYS A 30 -4.87 5.70 -4.06
C LYS A 30 -4.69 4.52 -3.09
N HIS A 31 -5.60 4.36 -2.12
CA HIS A 31 -5.58 3.26 -1.16
C HIS A 31 -5.69 1.89 -1.85
N ARG A 32 -6.62 1.73 -2.80
CA ARG A 32 -6.75 0.50 -3.59
C ARG A 32 -5.49 0.17 -4.38
N ARG A 33 -4.84 1.17 -4.99
CA ARG A 33 -3.59 1.00 -5.72
C ARG A 33 -2.44 0.57 -4.80
N ALA A 34 -2.25 1.26 -3.67
CA ALA A 34 -1.23 0.93 -2.68
C ALA A 34 -1.42 -0.49 -2.11
N ALA A 35 -2.66 -0.88 -1.79
CA ALA A 35 -2.98 -2.23 -1.33
C ALA A 35 -2.69 -3.31 -2.40
N ALA A 36 -3.02 -3.04 -3.67
CA ALA A 36 -2.72 -3.96 -4.76
C ALA A 36 -1.21 -4.09 -5.00
N GLU A 37 -0.46 -2.99 -4.89
CA GLU A 37 1.00 -2.97 -5.01
C GLU A 37 1.68 -3.73 -3.86
N LYS A 38 1.20 -3.56 -2.62
CA LYS A 38 1.65 -4.34 -1.46
C LYS A 38 1.45 -5.83 -1.69
N LYS A 39 0.25 -6.26 -2.11
CA LYS A 39 -0.04 -7.68 -2.38
C LYS A 39 0.87 -8.28 -3.46
N ARG A 40 1.19 -7.50 -4.50
CA ARG A 40 2.14 -7.92 -5.55
C ARG A 40 3.55 -8.06 -5.01
N ALA A 41 4.00 -7.13 -4.18
CA ALA A 41 5.31 -7.19 -3.54
C ALA A 41 5.43 -8.39 -2.59
N GLU A 42 4.42 -8.65 -1.77
CA GLU A 42 4.36 -9.82 -0.87
C GLU A 42 4.40 -11.15 -1.65
N LYS A 43 3.62 -11.26 -2.73
CA LYS A 43 3.65 -12.46 -3.58
C LYS A 43 5.04 -12.67 -4.16
N ARG A 44 5.68 -11.61 -4.66
CA ARG A 44 7.03 -11.68 -5.23
C ARG A 44 8.07 -12.07 -4.19
N LEU A 45 7.95 -11.57 -2.96
CA LEU A 45 8.83 -11.94 -1.85
C LEU A 45 8.75 -13.44 -1.56
N ALA A 46 7.54 -14.01 -1.47
CA ALA A 46 7.36 -15.44 -1.26
C ALA A 46 7.92 -16.29 -2.43
N GLU A 47 7.80 -15.83 -3.67
CA GLU A 47 8.43 -16.48 -4.82
C GLU A 47 9.96 -16.45 -4.72
N LEU A 48 10.54 -15.33 -4.28
CA LEU A 48 11.98 -15.20 -4.06
C LEU A 48 12.49 -16.13 -2.97
N ASP A 49 11.77 -16.23 -1.84
CA ASP A 49 12.13 -17.14 -0.75
C ASP A 49 12.20 -18.60 -1.23
N SER A 50 11.23 -19.01 -2.06
CA SER A 50 11.24 -20.35 -2.67
C SER A 50 12.40 -20.55 -3.64
N LEU A 51 12.73 -19.54 -4.46
CA LEU A 51 13.86 -19.61 -5.39
C LEU A 51 15.20 -19.69 -4.65
N ILE A 52 15.35 -18.93 -3.55
CA ILE A 52 16.53 -18.97 -2.71
C ILE A 52 16.69 -20.36 -2.08
N ALA A 53 15.63 -20.91 -1.50
CA ALA A 53 15.66 -22.27 -0.93
C ALA A 53 16.13 -23.31 -1.96
N ARG A 54 15.61 -23.23 -3.19
CA ARG A 54 15.99 -24.15 -4.28
C ARG A 54 17.44 -23.96 -4.73
N ILE A 55 17.95 -22.73 -4.76
CA ILE A 55 19.36 -22.44 -5.04
C ILE A 55 20.30 -23.08 -4.02
N TYR A 56 19.90 -23.15 -2.75
CA TYR A 56 20.67 -23.85 -1.72
C TYR A 56 20.63 -25.37 -1.94
N GLU A 57 19.48 -25.95 -2.27
CA GLU A 57 19.34 -27.38 -2.60
C GLU A 57 20.19 -27.77 -3.83
N ASP A 58 20.13 -26.98 -4.90
CA ASP A 58 20.93 -27.24 -6.11
C ASP A 58 22.44 -27.09 -5.85
N ARG A 59 22.83 -26.23 -4.90
CA ARG A 59 24.23 -26.04 -4.51
C ARG A 59 24.75 -27.21 -3.68
N THR A 60 23.94 -27.76 -2.75
CA THR A 60 24.33 -28.93 -1.94
C THR A 60 24.34 -30.22 -2.77
N ALA A 61 23.53 -30.30 -3.82
CA ALA A 61 23.54 -31.39 -4.80
C ALA A 61 24.68 -31.29 -5.84
N GLU A 62 25.58 -30.30 -5.72
CA GLU A 62 26.68 -30.01 -6.65
C GLU A 62 26.24 -29.72 -8.11
N VAL A 63 24.94 -29.55 -8.35
CA VAL A 63 24.36 -29.23 -9.67
C VAL A 63 24.73 -27.79 -10.09
N MET A 64 24.99 -26.92 -9.12
CA MET A 64 25.31 -25.51 -9.37
C MET A 64 26.73 -25.12 -8.94
N THR A 65 27.44 -24.44 -9.85
CA THR A 65 28.78 -23.89 -9.59
C THR A 65 28.73 -22.79 -8.52
N ALA A 66 29.82 -22.65 -7.75
CA ALA A 66 29.93 -21.63 -6.71
C ALA A 66 29.73 -20.20 -7.24
N ARG A 67 30.19 -19.91 -8.47
CA ARG A 67 30.02 -18.61 -9.13
C ARG A 67 28.54 -18.30 -9.39
N ASN A 68 27.78 -19.27 -9.91
CA ASN A 68 26.37 -19.07 -10.23
C ASN A 68 25.52 -18.93 -8.96
N PHE A 69 25.84 -19.71 -7.91
CA PHE A 69 25.23 -19.58 -6.60
C PHE A 69 25.41 -18.16 -6.03
N SER A 70 26.66 -17.68 -5.94
CA SER A 70 26.93 -16.35 -5.37
C SER A 70 26.22 -15.23 -6.13
N MET A 71 26.22 -15.30 -7.46
CA MET A 71 25.57 -14.31 -8.32
C MET A 71 24.04 -14.29 -8.15
N LEU A 72 23.38 -15.46 -8.16
CA LEU A 72 21.93 -15.54 -7.99
C LEU A 72 21.48 -15.18 -6.58
N SER A 73 22.18 -15.70 -5.56
CA SER A 73 21.90 -15.39 -4.15
C SER A 73 22.00 -13.89 -3.88
N GLN A 74 23.06 -13.23 -4.37
CA GLN A 74 23.22 -11.78 -4.22
C GLN A 74 22.09 -11.00 -4.88
N LYS A 75 21.70 -11.38 -6.11
CA LYS A 75 20.60 -10.72 -6.84
C LYS A 75 19.28 -10.83 -6.09
N TYR A 76 18.93 -12.02 -5.60
CA TYR A 76 17.66 -12.24 -4.92
C TYR A 76 17.61 -11.61 -3.53
N GLN A 77 18.72 -11.61 -2.79
CA GLN A 77 18.81 -10.90 -1.51
C GLN A 77 18.65 -9.38 -1.68
N GLN A 78 19.21 -8.80 -2.75
CA GLN A 78 19.00 -7.38 -3.06
C GLN A 78 17.54 -7.08 -3.40
N GLU A 79 16.91 -7.91 -4.22
CA GLU A 79 15.49 -7.76 -4.59
C GLU A 79 14.59 -7.89 -3.36
N GLN A 80 14.85 -8.86 -2.47
CA GLN A 80 14.13 -9.04 -1.21
C GLN A 80 14.19 -7.79 -0.32
N LYS A 81 15.39 -7.26 -0.07
CA LYS A 81 15.58 -6.05 0.75
C LYS A 81 14.85 -4.83 0.17
N ALA A 82 14.87 -4.68 -1.15
CA ALA A 82 14.15 -3.61 -1.83
C ALA A 82 12.63 -3.74 -1.67
N LEU A 83 12.10 -4.97 -1.79
CA LEU A 83 10.68 -5.26 -1.61
C LEU A 83 10.23 -5.05 -0.16
N GLU A 84 11.01 -5.50 0.82
CA GLU A 84 10.74 -5.28 2.25
C GLU A 84 10.65 -3.79 2.59
N THR A 85 11.62 -3.01 2.10
CA THR A 85 11.63 -1.54 2.27
C THR A 85 10.39 -0.91 1.66
N LYS A 86 9.99 -1.36 0.47
CA LYS A 86 8.79 -0.88 -0.22
C LYS A 86 7.50 -1.25 0.52
N ILE A 87 7.40 -2.47 1.03
CA ILE A 87 6.25 -2.93 1.82
C ILE A 87 6.14 -2.11 3.11
N LEU A 88 7.25 -1.85 3.79
CA LEU A 88 7.28 -1.00 4.98
C LEU A 88 6.77 0.41 4.67
N ALA A 89 7.27 1.04 3.61
CA ALA A 89 6.83 2.37 3.19
C ALA A 89 5.34 2.41 2.83
N LEU A 90 4.84 1.39 2.11
CA LEU A 90 3.41 1.28 1.77
C LEU A 90 2.54 1.07 3.02
N ASN A 91 3.00 0.29 4.01
CA ASN A 91 2.30 0.13 5.27
C ASN A 91 2.17 1.46 6.01
N THR A 92 3.27 2.21 6.16
CA THR A 92 3.25 3.53 6.80
C THR A 92 2.30 4.49 6.09
N GLN A 93 2.30 4.51 4.75
CA GLN A 93 1.37 5.34 3.97
C GLN A 93 -0.10 4.94 4.17
N LEU A 94 -0.39 3.64 4.23
CA LEU A 94 -1.74 3.11 4.43
C LEU A 94 -2.25 3.43 5.85
N GLU A 95 -1.42 3.30 6.89
CA GLU A 95 -1.82 3.66 8.25
C GLU A 95 -2.00 5.16 8.43
N ALA A 96 -1.09 6.00 7.90
CA ALA A 96 -1.25 7.45 7.94
C ALA A 96 -2.53 7.92 7.21
N ALA A 97 -2.88 7.26 6.10
CA ALA A 97 -4.13 7.53 5.39
C ALA A 97 -5.35 7.14 6.23
N ARG A 98 -5.30 6.02 6.97
CA ARG A 98 -6.39 5.61 7.88
C ARG A 98 -6.59 6.64 8.99
N GLU A 99 -5.53 7.07 9.65
CA GLU A 99 -5.59 8.08 10.71
C GLU A 99 -6.16 9.42 10.21
N GLN A 100 -5.80 9.87 9.01
CA GLN A 100 -6.40 11.05 8.39
C GLN A 100 -7.90 10.87 8.12
N THR A 101 -8.34 9.70 7.65
CA THR A 101 -9.76 9.46 7.43
C THR A 101 -10.56 9.42 8.73
N GLU A 102 -10.01 8.88 9.81
CA GLU A 102 -10.68 8.82 11.12
C GLU A 102 -10.75 10.20 11.79
N THR A 103 -9.68 11.00 11.71
CA THR A 103 -9.68 12.39 12.21
C THR A 103 -10.67 13.28 11.47
N LEU A 104 -10.75 13.18 10.13
CA LEU A 104 -11.74 13.92 9.34
C LEU A 104 -13.17 13.51 9.67
N LYS A 105 -13.45 12.22 9.86
CA LYS A 105 -14.78 11.74 10.29
C LYS A 105 -15.14 12.28 11.67
N ASN A 106 -14.22 12.22 12.64
CA ASN A 106 -14.48 12.67 14.01
C ASN A 106 -14.63 14.20 14.11
N GLY A 107 -13.91 14.96 13.29
CA GLY A 107 -14.04 16.43 13.23
C GLY A 107 -15.29 16.93 12.51
N LEU A 108 -15.91 16.10 11.66
CA LEU A 108 -17.18 16.41 10.98
C LEU A 108 -18.43 16.10 11.82
N PHE A 109 -18.27 15.50 13.01
CA PHE A 109 -19.35 15.05 13.89
C PHE A 109 -19.54 15.90 15.16
N TRP A 110 -18.84 17.03 15.28
CA TRP A 110 -19.02 18.07 16.31
C TRP A 110 -19.55 19.36 15.69
#